data_AF-A0ABD1QJR1-F1
#
_entry.id   AF-A0ABD1QJR1-F1
#
_cell.length_a   1.000
_cell.length_b   1.000
_cell.length_c   1.000
_cell.angle_alpha   90.00
_cell.angle_beta   90.00
_cell.angle_gamma   90.00
#
_symmetry.space_group_name_H-M   'P 1'
#
loop_
_entity.id
_entity.type
_entity.pdbx_description
1 polymer ?
#
loop_
_entity_poly.entity_id
_entity_poly.type
_entity_poly.pdbx_seq_one_letter_code
_entity_poly.pdbx_strand_id
1 'polypeptide(L)'
;MGSLAQLVEDCLGIIKVYSDGSNFRSEVNDFPIKVQDDGSATWKDCLFNKKHNLYIYLYQLLSASNAKLPILYFFHGSGGFCLGSRTWPNCHNYCLCLSSVLSTVVISPDYRLAPEHRLPAAMDDALNAVKCSKFRLYRTVLIHGYLTGSTLTRFS
;
A
#
# COMPACT_ATOMS: atom_id res chain seq x y z
N MET A 1 -2.64 2.36 -43.30
CA MET A 1 -2.72 1.16 -42.43
C MET A 1 -1.99 1.50 -41.15
N GLY A 2 -2.70 1.67 -40.03
CA GLY A 2 -2.04 1.94 -38.74
C GLY A 2 -1.30 0.68 -38.29
N SER A 3 -0.04 0.82 -37.88
CA SER A 3 0.73 -0.30 -37.32
C SER A 3 0.05 -0.84 -36.07
N LEU A 4 0.01 -2.15 -35.89
CA LEU A 4 -0.46 -2.77 -34.66
C LEU A 4 0.39 -2.27 -33.48
N ALA A 5 -0.27 -2.00 -32.35
CA ALA A 5 0.40 -1.59 -31.12
C ALA A 5 1.38 -2.69 -30.68
N GLN A 6 2.64 -2.33 -30.49
CA GLN A 6 3.69 -3.26 -30.08
C GLN A 6 3.90 -3.17 -28.57
N LEU A 7 4.16 -4.30 -27.92
CA LEU A 7 4.55 -4.33 -26.50
C LEU A 7 5.90 -3.63 -26.35
N VAL A 8 5.94 -2.55 -25.56
CA VAL A 8 7.14 -1.77 -25.27
C VAL A 8 7.79 -2.24 -23.97
N GLU A 9 6.98 -2.47 -22.94
CA GLU A 9 7.47 -2.85 -21.62
C GLU A 9 6.55 -3.88 -20.97
N ASP A 10 7.14 -4.91 -20.36
CA ASP A 10 6.45 -5.94 -19.59
C ASP A 10 7.05 -6.03 -18.18
N CYS A 11 6.31 -5.53 -17.21
CA CYS A 11 6.67 -5.55 -15.81
C CYS A 11 6.09 -6.82 -15.16
N LEU A 12 6.83 -7.91 -15.24
CA LEU A 12 6.54 -9.20 -14.56
C LEU A 12 5.19 -9.83 -14.97
N GLY A 13 4.66 -9.50 -16.15
CA GLY A 13 3.32 -9.91 -16.60
C GLY A 13 2.17 -9.18 -15.90
N ILE A 14 2.48 -8.28 -14.96
CA ILE A 14 1.50 -7.54 -14.16
C ILE A 14 1.06 -6.27 -14.87
N ILE A 15 2.01 -5.55 -15.47
CA ILE A 15 1.73 -4.37 -16.29
C ILE A 15 2.41 -4.55 -17.63
N LYS A 16 1.65 -4.33 -18.70
CA LYS A 16 2.15 -4.27 -20.07
C LYS A 16 1.87 -2.89 -20.62
N VAL A 17 2.87 -2.25 -21.20
CA VAL A 17 2.77 -0.93 -21.84
C VAL A 17 3.00 -1.11 -23.33
N TYR A 18 2.12 -0.54 -24.15
CA TYR A 18 2.18 -0.65 -25.61
C TYR A 18 2.63 0.66 -26.25
N SER A 19 3.10 0.57 -27.50
CA SER A 19 3.68 1.67 -28.27
C SER A 19 2.70 2.80 -28.60
N ASP A 20 1.39 2.50 -28.57
CA ASP A 20 0.32 3.48 -28.74
C ASP A 20 -0.07 4.20 -27.43
N GLY A 21 0.62 3.90 -26.33
CA GLY A 21 0.36 4.45 -25.01
C GLY A 21 -0.74 3.71 -24.23
N SER A 22 -1.39 2.70 -24.83
CA SER A 22 -2.29 1.83 -24.09
C SER A 22 -1.50 0.97 -23.09
N ASN A 23 -2.18 0.55 -22.03
CA ASN A 23 -1.61 -0.31 -21.01
C ASN A 23 -2.62 -1.37 -20.60
N PHE A 24 -2.09 -2.50 -20.15
CA PHE A 24 -2.86 -3.61 -19.60
C PHE A 24 -2.32 -3.94 -18.22
N ARG A 25 -3.23 -4.05 -17.24
CA ARG A 25 -2.92 -4.48 -15.88
C ARG A 25 -3.62 -5.80 -15.59
N SER A 26 -2.84 -6.79 -15.22
CA SER A 26 -3.35 -8.10 -14.80
C SER A 26 -3.86 -8.06 -13.37
N GLU A 27 -4.94 -8.77 -13.09
CA GLU A 27 -5.33 -9.11 -11.73
C GLU A 27 -4.41 -10.22 -11.21
N VAL A 28 -3.43 -9.84 -10.40
CA VAL A 28 -2.52 -10.82 -9.79
C VAL A 28 -3.24 -11.47 -8.62
N ASN A 29 -3.66 -12.72 -8.82
CA ASN A 29 -4.32 -13.52 -7.79
C ASN A 29 -3.41 -14.62 -7.20
N ASP A 30 -2.38 -15.05 -7.95
CA ASP A 30 -1.50 -16.15 -7.56
C ASP A 30 -0.16 -15.62 -7.04
N PHE A 31 -0.09 -15.35 -5.74
CA PHE A 31 1.17 -15.04 -5.07
C PHE A 31 1.78 -16.31 -4.49
N PRO A 32 3.10 -16.55 -4.67
CA PRO A 32 3.78 -17.68 -4.02
C PRO A 32 3.83 -17.52 -2.49
N ILE A 33 3.54 -16.32 -1.99
CA ILE A 33 3.51 -15.99 -0.57
C ILE A 33 2.09 -16.13 -0.05
N LYS A 34 1.92 -16.97 0.97
CA LYS A 34 0.65 -17.09 1.70
C LYS A 34 0.57 -16.06 2.82
N VAL A 35 -0.65 -15.68 3.19
CA VAL A 35 -0.89 -14.86 4.37
C VAL A 35 -0.49 -15.64 5.63
N GLN A 36 0.28 -14.99 6.50
CA GLN A 36 0.73 -15.51 7.79
C GLN A 36 0.12 -14.63 8.88
N ASP A 37 -1.03 -15.08 9.40
CA ASP A 37 -1.72 -14.43 10.50
C ASP A 37 -1.68 -15.36 11.72
N ASP A 38 -0.94 -14.95 12.74
CA ASP A 38 -0.80 -15.66 14.01
C ASP A 38 -1.90 -15.29 15.02
N GLY A 39 -2.85 -14.43 14.62
CA GLY A 39 -3.92 -13.93 15.47
C GLY A 39 -3.46 -12.90 16.49
N SER A 40 -2.23 -12.39 16.44
CA SER A 40 -1.74 -11.37 17.38
C SER A 40 -2.32 -9.98 17.09
N ALA A 41 -2.70 -9.71 15.86
CA ALA A 41 -3.28 -8.45 15.42
C ALA A 41 -4.63 -8.65 14.74
N THR A 42 -5.53 -7.69 14.93
CA THR A 42 -6.74 -7.57 14.11
C THR A 42 -6.53 -6.57 13.02
N TRP A 43 -7.26 -6.72 11.93
CA TRP A 43 -7.25 -5.76 10.85
C TRP A 43 -8.65 -5.48 10.31
N LYS A 44 -8.82 -4.29 9.73
CA LYS A 44 -10.09 -3.83 9.14
C LYS A 44 -9.84 -3.14 7.82
N ASP A 45 -10.68 -3.44 6.84
CA ASP A 45 -10.74 -2.70 5.58
C ASP A 45 -11.69 -1.51 5.71
N CYS A 46 -11.22 -0.33 5.33
CA CYS A 46 -11.96 0.91 5.50
C CYS A 46 -11.82 1.79 4.26
N LEU A 47 -12.96 2.18 3.66
CA LEU A 47 -12.98 3.17 2.60
C LEU A 47 -12.61 4.54 3.16
N PHE A 48 -11.55 5.16 2.65
CA PHE A 48 -11.11 6.49 3.10
C PHE A 48 -11.30 7.58 2.05
N ASN A 49 -11.28 7.22 0.76
CA ASN A 49 -11.49 8.16 -0.33
C ASN A 49 -12.56 7.65 -1.30
N LYS A 50 -13.78 8.17 -1.15
CA LYS A 50 -14.92 7.81 -2.01
C LYS A 50 -14.71 8.18 -3.48
N LYS A 51 -14.04 9.31 -3.75
CA LYS A 51 -13.88 9.85 -5.12
C LYS A 51 -13.02 8.93 -6.00
N HIS A 52 -11.96 8.37 -5.40
CA HIS A 52 -11.03 7.48 -6.09
C HIS A 52 -11.20 6.02 -5.71
N ASN A 53 -12.25 5.70 -4.94
CA ASN A 53 -12.53 4.37 -4.42
C ASN A 53 -11.32 3.73 -3.70
N LEU A 54 -10.63 4.50 -2.86
CA LEU A 54 -9.43 4.06 -2.15
C LEU A 54 -9.73 3.68 -0.71
N TYR A 55 -9.05 2.62 -0.29
CA TYR A 55 -9.24 1.96 0.98
C TYR A 55 -7.95 1.93 1.78
N ILE A 56 -8.08 1.72 3.09
CA ILE A 56 -6.98 1.47 4.01
C ILE A 56 -7.23 0.16 4.75
N TYR A 57 -6.16 -0.59 4.99
CA TYR A 57 -6.15 -1.62 6.02
C TYR A 57 -5.61 -1.01 7.32
N LEU A 58 -6.42 -1.07 8.37
CA LEU A 58 -6.06 -0.65 9.73
C LEU A 58 -5.72 -1.90 10.54
N TYR A 59 -4.49 -2.01 11.00
CA TYR A 59 -4.01 -3.11 11.84
C TYR A 59 -3.82 -2.64 13.28
N GLN A 60 -4.25 -3.47 14.23
CA GLN A 60 -4.14 -3.21 15.65
C GLN A 60 -3.87 -4.50 16.42
N LEU A 61 -2.82 -4.48 17.23
CA LEU A 61 -2.50 -5.53 18.19
C LEU A 61 -3.65 -5.78 19.17
N LEU A 62 -4.06 -7.05 19.34
CA LEU A 62 -5.19 -7.43 20.19
C LEU A 62 -4.97 -7.15 21.67
N SER A 63 -3.74 -7.32 22.15
CA SER A 63 -3.37 -7.12 23.55
C SER A 63 -3.26 -5.64 23.95
N ALA A 64 -3.38 -4.72 22.99
CA ALA A 64 -3.30 -3.29 23.26
C ALA A 64 -4.61 -2.77 23.91
N SER A 65 -4.71 -2.84 25.24
CA SER A 65 -5.85 -2.33 26.00
C SER A 65 -5.81 -0.81 26.12
N ASN A 66 -6.68 -0.07 25.41
CA ASN A 66 -6.93 1.39 25.54
C ASN A 66 -5.70 2.31 25.59
N ALA A 67 -4.51 1.78 25.26
CA ALA A 67 -3.26 2.48 25.33
C ALA A 67 -3.12 3.39 24.12
N LYS A 68 -2.52 4.55 24.37
CA LYS A 68 -2.18 5.55 23.38
C LYS A 68 -1.01 5.05 22.51
N LEU A 69 -1.30 4.19 21.53
CA LEU A 69 -0.28 3.64 20.62
C LEU A 69 0.15 4.64 19.56
N PRO A 70 1.42 4.61 19.12
CA PRO A 70 1.88 5.37 17.97
C PRO A 70 1.31 4.78 16.68
N ILE A 71 1.31 5.59 15.62
CA ILE A 71 0.72 5.25 14.32
C ILE A 71 1.81 5.19 13.26
N LEU A 72 1.78 4.12 12.49
CA LEU A 72 2.72 3.86 11.40
C LEU A 72 1.93 3.77 10.09
N TYR A 73 2.28 4.60 9.11
CA TYR A 73 1.73 4.46 7.76
C TYR A 73 2.70 3.65 6.92
N PHE A 74 2.21 2.53 6.39
CA PHE A 74 2.96 1.67 5.49
C PHE A 74 2.42 1.83 4.06
N PHE A 75 3.24 2.39 3.18
CA PHE A 75 2.92 2.47 1.77
C PHE A 75 3.58 1.31 1.05
N HIS A 76 2.77 0.47 0.38
CA HIS A 76 3.31 -0.55 -0.51
C HIS A 76 4.18 0.14 -1.57
N GLY A 77 5.44 -0.26 -1.74
CA GLY A 77 6.38 0.43 -2.65
C GLY A 77 7.01 -0.49 -3.70
N SER A 78 6.63 -1.77 -3.70
CA SER A 78 7.13 -2.73 -4.68
C SER A 78 6.77 -2.27 -6.09
N GLY A 79 7.72 -1.73 -6.85
CA GLY A 79 7.54 -1.34 -8.26
C GLY A 79 7.27 0.14 -8.54
N GLY A 80 7.78 1.06 -7.72
CA GLY A 80 7.96 2.47 -8.12
C GLY A 80 6.66 3.21 -8.45
N PHE A 81 5.63 3.04 -7.62
CA PHE A 81 4.26 3.55 -7.81
C PHE A 81 3.46 2.88 -8.94
N CYS A 82 4.02 1.88 -9.60
CA CYS A 82 3.33 1.14 -10.65
C CYS A 82 2.71 -0.16 -10.13
N LEU A 83 3.31 -0.82 -9.14
CA LEU A 83 2.91 -2.15 -8.67
C LEU A 83 2.61 -2.16 -7.16
N GLY A 84 1.92 -3.22 -6.72
CA GLY A 84 1.54 -3.43 -5.33
C GLY A 84 0.08 -3.11 -5.03
N SER A 85 -0.38 -3.59 -3.88
CA SER A 85 -1.68 -3.29 -3.28
C SER A 85 -1.60 -3.57 -1.79
N ARG A 86 -2.40 -2.89 -0.97
CA ARG A 86 -2.58 -3.22 0.46
C ARG A 86 -3.02 -4.67 0.68
N THR A 87 -3.70 -5.26 -0.31
CA THR A 87 -4.26 -6.62 -0.24
C THR A 87 -3.25 -7.71 -0.57
N TRP A 88 -2.10 -7.38 -1.13
CA TRP A 88 -1.12 -8.39 -1.52
C TRP A 88 -0.52 -9.08 -0.27
N PRO A 89 -0.37 -10.43 -0.27
CA PRO A 89 0.05 -11.17 0.92
C PRO A 89 1.38 -10.71 1.53
N ASN A 90 2.34 -10.30 0.69
CA ASN A 90 3.62 -9.78 1.17
C ASN A 90 3.47 -8.48 1.96
N CYS A 91 2.62 -7.56 1.49
CA CYS A 91 2.33 -6.29 2.15
C CYS A 91 1.53 -6.54 3.44
N HIS A 92 0.54 -7.44 3.36
CA HIS A 92 -0.31 -7.79 4.48
C HIS A 92 0.47 -8.42 5.64
N ASN A 93 1.31 -9.42 5.36
CA ASN A 93 2.15 -10.08 6.37
C ASN A 93 3.13 -9.10 7.03
N TYR A 94 3.70 -8.19 6.24
CA TYR A 94 4.60 -7.18 6.77
C TYR A 94 3.88 -6.23 7.75
N CYS A 95 2.64 -5.82 7.42
CA CYS A 95 1.84 -4.97 8.30
C CYS A 95 1.41 -5.67 9.59
N LEU A 96 1.02 -6.95 9.52
CA LEU A 96 0.72 -7.77 10.70
C LEU A 96 1.94 -7.85 11.63
N CYS A 97 3.10 -8.20 11.06
CA CYS A 97 4.36 -8.29 11.79
C CYS A 97 4.74 -6.95 12.43
N LEU A 98 4.67 -5.83 11.69
CA LEU A 98 4.97 -4.50 12.21
C LEU A 98 4.04 -4.09 13.36
N SER A 99 2.73 -4.36 13.24
CA SER A 99 1.76 -4.03 14.30
C SER A 99 2.06 -4.79 15.58
N SER A 100 2.41 -6.07 15.45
CA SER A 100 2.72 -6.96 16.57
C SER A 100 4.05 -6.62 17.24
N VAL A 101 5.14 -6.59 16.46
CA VAL A 101 6.51 -6.40 16.96
C VAL A 101 6.71 -5.00 17.55
N LEU A 102 6.18 -3.96 16.90
CA LEU A 102 6.37 -2.58 17.37
C LEU A 102 5.29 -2.12 18.35
N SER A 103 4.25 -2.93 18.58
CA SER A 103 3.07 -2.55 19.37
C SER A 103 2.47 -1.22 18.88
N THR A 104 2.19 -1.14 17.57
CA THR A 104 1.70 0.09 16.92
C THR A 104 0.46 -0.15 16.10
N VAL A 105 -0.31 0.92 15.87
CA VAL A 105 -1.37 0.90 14.87
C VAL A 105 -0.73 1.10 13.50
N VAL A 106 -0.85 0.10 12.63
CA VAL A 106 -0.34 0.20 11.25
C VAL A 106 -1.49 0.53 10.32
N ILE A 107 -1.30 1.52 9.45
CA ILE A 107 -2.26 1.91 8.42
C ILE A 107 -1.60 1.67 7.07
N SER A 108 -2.19 0.78 6.26
CA SER A 108 -1.73 0.48 4.91
C SER A 108 -2.75 0.99 3.90
N PRO A 109 -2.59 2.21 3.36
CA PRO A 109 -3.47 2.75 2.35
C PRO A 109 -3.12 2.22 0.96
N ASP A 110 -4.17 2.05 0.14
CA ASP A 110 -4.01 2.03 -1.31
C ASP A 110 -3.87 3.44 -1.86
N TYR A 111 -3.18 3.52 -2.99
CA TYR A 111 -3.03 4.72 -3.78
C TYR A 111 -3.10 4.39 -5.26
N ARG A 112 -3.44 5.39 -6.08
CA ARG A 112 -3.55 5.21 -7.53
C ARG A 112 -2.18 4.92 -8.15
N LEU A 113 -2.15 3.89 -9.01
CA LEU A 113 -0.93 3.40 -9.64
C LEU A 113 -0.70 4.02 -11.03
N ALA A 114 0.57 4.15 -11.38
CA ALA A 114 0.99 4.41 -12.76
C ALA A 114 1.02 3.09 -13.56
N PRO A 115 0.85 3.13 -14.89
CA PRO A 115 0.81 4.32 -15.77
C PRO A 115 -0.55 5.03 -15.87
N GLU A 116 -1.64 4.44 -15.38
CA GLU A 116 -3.02 4.96 -15.48
C GLU A 116 -3.17 6.29 -14.74
N HIS A 117 -2.50 6.41 -13.61
CA HIS A 117 -2.45 7.61 -12.79
C HIS A 117 -1.00 7.95 -12.46
N ARG A 118 -0.36 8.67 -13.37
CA ARG A 118 1.02 9.16 -13.20
C ARG A 118 1.14 10.05 -11.97
N LEU A 119 2.37 10.19 -11.46
CA LEU A 119 2.68 11.17 -10.41
C LEU A 119 2.20 12.58 -10.84
N PRO A 120 1.65 13.37 -9.89
CA PRO A 120 1.71 13.22 -8.43
C PRO A 120 0.57 12.42 -7.79
N ALA A 121 -0.28 11.70 -8.55
CA ALA A 121 -1.51 11.07 -8.02
C ALA A 121 -1.29 10.21 -6.76
N ALA A 122 -0.27 9.35 -6.75
CA ALA A 122 0.07 8.51 -5.59
C ALA A 122 0.45 9.33 -4.35
N MET A 123 1.15 10.46 -4.52
CA MET A 123 1.54 11.35 -3.43
C MET A 123 0.33 12.09 -2.85
N ASP A 124 -0.58 12.53 -3.71
CA ASP A 124 -1.83 13.17 -3.28
C ASP A 124 -2.70 12.21 -2.47
N ASP A 125 -2.80 10.95 -2.92
CA ASP A 125 -3.55 9.91 -2.21
C ASP A 125 -2.92 9.58 -0.87
N ALA A 126 -1.59 9.48 -0.80
CA ALA A 126 -0.85 9.28 0.44
C ALA A 126 -1.08 10.41 1.45
N LEU A 127 -1.02 11.66 0.98
CA LEU A 127 -1.30 12.83 1.81
C LEU A 127 -2.76 12.83 2.29
N ASN A 128 -3.71 12.46 1.42
CA ASN A 128 -5.11 12.35 1.78
C ASN A 128 -5.34 11.26 2.84
N ALA A 129 -4.66 10.11 2.73
CA ALA A 129 -4.74 9.02 3.71
C ALA A 129 -4.25 9.47 5.10
N VAL A 130 -3.15 10.23 5.16
CA VAL A 130 -2.62 10.79 6.41
C VAL A 130 -3.54 11.89 6.98
N LYS A 131 -4.21 12.66 6.12
CA LYS A 131 -5.14 13.72 6.56
C LYS A 131 -6.50 13.17 7.04
N CYS A 132 -7.02 12.12 6.41
CA CYS A 132 -8.37 11.62 6.70
C CYS A 132 -8.45 10.84 8.01
N SER A 133 -7.34 10.23 8.42
CA SER A 133 -7.21 9.58 9.72
C SER A 133 -7.42 10.60 10.83
N LYS A 134 -8.55 10.49 11.52
CA LYS A 134 -8.83 11.22 12.76
C LYS A 134 -7.92 10.80 13.93
N PHE A 135 -6.96 9.90 13.68
CA PHE A 135 -5.95 9.46 14.64
C PHE A 135 -4.93 10.58 14.86
N ARG A 136 -5.36 11.60 15.58
CA ARG A 136 -4.58 12.81 15.87
C ARG A 136 -3.80 12.58 17.16
N LEU A 137 -2.86 11.65 17.16
CA LEU A 137 -2.25 11.17 18.39
C LEU A 137 -0.75 10.84 18.20
N TYR A 138 0.06 11.60 18.95
CA TYR A 138 1.49 11.45 19.32
C TYR A 138 2.33 10.52 18.44
N ARG A 139 2.98 11.13 17.44
CA ARG A 139 4.03 10.58 16.56
C ARG A 139 3.53 9.66 15.45
N THR A 140 3.57 10.21 14.23
CA THR A 140 3.35 9.49 12.98
C THR A 140 4.68 9.12 12.37
N VAL A 141 4.88 7.84 12.04
CA VAL A 141 6.05 7.35 11.29
C VAL A 141 5.60 6.87 9.92
N LEU A 142 6.31 7.29 8.88
CA LEU A 142 6.05 6.89 7.51
C LEU A 142 7.09 5.84 7.08
N ILE A 143 6.61 4.70 6.59
CA ILE A 143 7.45 3.66 5.99
C ILE A 143 7.02 3.46 4.54
N HIS A 144 7.99 3.58 3.64
CA HIS A 144 7.83 3.15 2.25
C HIS A 144 8.56 1.82 2.05
N GLY A 145 7.84 0.78 1.64
CA GLY A 145 8.41 -0.55 1.48
C GLY A 145 9.06 -0.75 0.11
N TYR A 146 10.40 -0.71 0.01
CA TYR A 146 11.09 -1.29 -1.14
C TYR A 146 11.46 -2.75 -0.83
N LEU A 147 11.41 -3.61 -1.86
CA LEU A 147 11.87 -5.01 -1.81
C LEU A 147 13.33 -5.17 -1.32
N THR A 148 14.12 -4.10 -1.27
CA THR A 148 15.53 -4.08 -0.85
C THR A 148 15.86 -3.17 0.33
N GLY A 149 14.86 -2.54 0.96
CA GLY A 149 15.08 -1.68 2.14
C GLY A 149 13.95 -0.69 2.38
N SER A 150 13.38 -0.68 3.58
CA SER A 150 12.44 0.37 3.98
C SER A 150 13.20 1.63 4.37
N THR A 151 12.85 2.78 3.78
CA THR A 151 13.32 4.08 4.29
C THR A 151 12.33 4.57 5.33
N LEU A 152 12.80 4.73 6.57
CA LEU A 152 12.03 5.34 7.65
C LEU A 152 12.09 6.86 7.50
N THR A 153 10.96 7.50 7.24
CA THR A 153 10.87 8.96 7.25
C THR A 153 10.07 9.41 8.47
N ARG A 154 10.73 10.17 9.34
CA ARG A 154 10.12 10.75 10.55
C ARG A 154 9.68 12.19 10.25
N PHE A 155 8.41 12.50 10.45
CA PHE A 155 7.93 13.88 10.52
C PHE A 155 7.79 14.24 12.00
N SER A 156 8.52 15.28 12.43
CA SER A 156 8.54 15.80 13.81
C SER A 156 7.32 16.65 14.12
#